data_AF-A0A7Z9YCQ8-F1
#
_entry.id   AF-A0A7Z9YCQ8-F1
#
_cell.length_a   1.000
_cell.length_b   1.000
_cell.length_c   1.000
_cell.angle_alpha   90.00
_cell.angle_beta   90.00
_cell.angle_gamma   90.00
#
_symmetry.space_group_name_H-M   'P 1'
#
loop_
_entity.id
_entity.type
_entity.pdbx_description
1 polymer ?
#
loop_
_entity_poly.entity_id
_entity_poly.type
_entity_poly.pdbx_seq_one_letter_code
_entity_poly.pdbx_strand_id
1 'polypeptide(L)'
;MLSEFDWLRRCDTGAELLATLQYFNDHPDLLLRGTEIGPPHSAFGGPCRRCWIYPRVSAEKDDLHCQFCNEILARAEKLYQLSRRSVIIWGFVNRLPKHLTGKVAEDDPFLFGRYVHDENKFLAVMHRLHLKTWLKEIVIYYGSQIKGLLQIFPPIVYKRKLSMGDILCRAAYH
;
A
#
# COMPACT_ATOMS: atom_id res chain seq x y z
N MET A 1 11.65 10.92 8.56
CA MET A 1 11.33 9.47 8.50
C MET A 1 10.15 9.29 7.56
N LEU A 2 10.06 8.17 6.84
CA LEU A 2 8.98 7.95 5.88
C LEU A 2 7.66 7.63 6.60
N SER A 3 6.57 8.32 6.22
CA SER A 3 5.21 7.95 6.64
C SER A 3 4.75 6.64 5.98
N GLU A 4 3.65 6.04 6.45
CA GLU A 4 3.04 4.89 5.75
C GLU A 4 2.70 5.24 4.30
N PHE A 5 2.15 6.43 4.07
CA PHE A 5 1.81 6.87 2.72
C PHE A 5 3.04 7.08 1.84
N ASP A 6 4.18 7.49 2.41
CA ASP A 6 5.45 7.55 1.68
C ASP A 6 5.89 6.17 1.18
N TRP A 7 5.68 5.12 1.98
CA TRP A 7 5.99 3.75 1.57
C TRP A 7 5.04 3.23 0.50
N LEU A 8 3.74 3.50 0.62
CA LEU A 8 2.74 3.12 -0.39
C LEU A 8 3.05 3.76 -1.74
N ARG A 9 3.45 5.04 -1.76
CA ARG A 9 3.86 5.78 -2.97
C ARG A 9 5.15 5.27 -3.62
N ARG A 10 5.92 4.41 -2.94
CA ARG A 10 7.15 3.79 -3.47
C ARG A 10 6.93 2.38 -4.03
N CYS A 11 5.69 1.89 -4.06
CA CYS A 11 5.39 0.56 -4.60
C CYS A 11 5.37 0.58 -6.12
N ASP A 12 6.15 -0.31 -6.76
CA ASP A 12 6.17 -0.38 -8.22
C ASP A 12 4.97 -1.18 -8.78
N THR A 13 4.55 -2.21 -8.07
CA THR A 13 3.51 -3.16 -8.50
C THR A 13 2.39 -3.28 -7.48
N GLY A 14 1.25 -3.81 -7.90
CA GLY A 14 0.12 -4.07 -6.98
C GLY A 14 0.47 -5.13 -5.94
N ALA A 15 1.38 -6.05 -6.26
CA ALA A 15 1.85 -7.05 -5.32
C ALA A 15 2.70 -6.43 -4.21
N GLU A 16 3.58 -5.48 -4.55
CA GLU A 16 4.31 -4.68 -3.56
C GLU A 16 3.38 -3.82 -2.71
N LEU A 17 2.36 -3.22 -3.32
CA LEU A 17 1.37 -2.45 -2.58
C LEU A 17 0.64 -3.32 -1.56
N LEU A 18 0.15 -4.47 -1.98
CA LEU A 18 -0.53 -5.41 -1.10
C LEU A 18 0.39 -5.94 0.00
N ALA A 19 1.64 -6.29 -0.34
CA ALA A 19 2.65 -6.70 0.63
C ALA A 19 2.89 -5.61 1.69
N THR A 20 2.98 -4.35 1.25
CA THR A 20 3.19 -3.20 2.14
C THR A 20 2.00 -2.98 3.07
N LEU A 21 0.76 -3.10 2.57
CA LEU A 21 -0.44 -3.00 3.39
C LEU A 21 -0.53 -4.12 4.42
N GLN A 22 -0.27 -5.36 4.03
CA GLN A 22 -0.24 -6.50 4.97
C GLN A 22 0.86 -6.32 6.01
N TYR A 23 2.02 -5.83 5.60
CA TYR A 23 3.13 -5.58 6.51
C TYR A 23 2.80 -4.58 7.62
N PHE A 24 2.11 -3.48 7.30
CA PHE A 24 1.67 -2.51 8.31
C PHE A 24 0.65 -3.08 9.28
N ASN A 25 -0.24 -3.95 8.80
CA ASN A 25 -1.20 -4.63 9.68
C ASN A 25 -0.52 -5.61 10.64
N ASP A 26 0.51 -6.32 10.16
CA ASP A 26 1.29 -7.26 10.98
C ASP A 26 2.21 -6.53 11.98
N HIS A 27 2.67 -5.32 11.64
CA HIS A 27 3.67 -4.58 12.41
C HIS A 27 3.33 -3.09 12.59
N PRO A 28 2.35 -2.76 13.45
CA PRO A 28 1.94 -1.38 13.68
C PRO A 28 3.05 -0.50 14.28
N ASP A 29 4.02 -1.08 15.00
CA ASP A 29 5.06 -0.33 15.73
C ASP A 29 6.33 -0.05 14.89
N LEU A 30 6.41 -0.54 13.66
CA LEU A 30 7.65 -0.54 12.87
C LEU A 30 8.04 0.84 12.32
N LEU A 31 7.09 1.77 12.23
CA LEU A 31 7.37 3.17 11.86
C LEU A 31 8.24 3.92 12.86
N LEU A 32 8.47 3.36 14.05
CA LEU A 32 9.29 3.94 15.11
C LEU A 32 10.74 3.42 15.12
N ARG A 33 11.08 2.41 14.31
CA ARG A 33 12.41 1.77 14.31
C ARG A 33 13.17 2.05 13.00
N GLY A 34 14.09 3.02 13.04
CA GLY A 34 15.07 3.22 11.96
C GLY A 34 15.49 4.68 11.79
N THR A 35 16.39 5.15 12.65
CA THR A 35 16.85 6.54 12.78
C THR A 35 18.00 6.93 11.84
N GLU A 36 18.51 6.02 11.01
CA GLU A 36 19.70 6.29 10.20
C GLU A 36 19.37 6.40 8.70
N ILE A 37 19.70 7.56 8.14
CA ILE A 37 19.65 7.82 6.71
C ILE A 37 20.87 7.13 6.07
N GLY A 38 20.64 6.44 4.95
CA GLY A 38 21.69 5.77 4.20
C GLY A 38 22.72 6.75 3.65
N PRO A 39 23.93 6.26 3.33
CA PRO A 39 24.97 7.11 2.76
C PRO A 39 24.55 7.65 1.39
N PRO A 40 25.12 8.79 0.95
CA PRO A 40 24.81 9.35 -0.36
C PRO A 40 25.16 8.37 -1.47
N HIS A 41 24.50 8.50 -2.64
CA HIS A 41 24.69 7.59 -3.76
C HIS A 41 26.15 7.49 -4.25
N SER A 42 26.94 8.54 -4.05
CA SER A 42 28.37 8.59 -4.40
C SER A 42 29.29 7.84 -3.43
N ALA A 43 28.81 7.45 -2.25
CA ALA A 43 29.61 6.76 -1.24
C ALA A 43 29.58 5.23 -1.43
N PHE A 44 30.62 4.55 -0.93
CA PHE A 44 30.70 3.10 -0.96
C PHE A 44 29.50 2.48 -0.23
N GLY A 45 28.86 1.47 -0.83
CA GLY A 45 27.64 0.87 -0.30
C GLY A 45 26.35 1.58 -0.73
N GLY A 46 26.30 2.92 -0.79
CA GLY A 46 25.14 3.70 -1.24
C GLY A 46 23.80 3.42 -0.52
N PRO A 47 22.71 4.10 -0.88
CA PRO A 47 21.40 3.83 -0.30
C PRO A 47 20.76 2.59 -0.94
N CYS A 48 19.67 2.13 -0.32
CA CYS A 48 18.77 1.13 -0.89
C CYS A 48 18.30 1.55 -2.29
N ARG A 49 18.39 0.66 -3.28
CA ARG A 49 17.99 0.94 -4.67
C ARG A 49 16.48 1.08 -4.91
N ARG A 50 15.66 0.72 -3.93
CA ARG A 50 14.20 0.86 -3.97
C ARG A 50 13.73 2.14 -3.29
N CYS A 51 14.06 2.34 -2.01
CA CYS A 51 13.57 3.50 -1.27
C CYS A 51 14.47 4.74 -1.38
N TRP A 52 15.74 4.58 -1.76
CA TRP A 52 16.76 5.63 -1.90
C TRP A 52 17.05 6.42 -0.63
N ILE A 53 16.59 5.94 0.54
CA ILE A 53 16.64 6.68 1.81
C ILE A 53 17.41 5.92 2.87
N TYR A 54 17.10 4.65 3.06
CA TYR A 54 17.69 3.84 4.12
C TYR A 54 18.95 3.10 3.64
N PRO A 55 19.89 2.79 4.55
CA PRO A 55 21.07 2.00 4.21
C PRO A 55 20.69 0.59 3.74
N ARG A 56 21.57 -0.02 2.94
CA ARG A 56 21.46 -1.43 2.58
C ARG A 56 21.75 -2.31 3.79
N VAL A 57 21.18 -3.52 3.82
CA VAL A 57 21.42 -4.48 4.92
C VAL A 57 22.90 -4.85 5.00
N SER A 58 23.54 -5.05 3.84
CA SER A 58 24.97 -5.29 3.73
C SER A 58 25.59 -4.35 2.71
N ALA A 59 26.86 -3.99 2.92
CA ALA A 59 27.68 -3.27 1.94
C ALA A 59 28.21 -4.20 0.84
N GLU A 60 28.01 -5.51 0.98
CA GLU A 60 28.34 -6.52 -0.03
C GLU A 60 27.44 -6.40 -1.27
N LYS A 61 27.94 -6.88 -2.42
CA LYS A 61 27.34 -6.59 -3.74
C LYS A 61 25.92 -7.14 -3.94
N ASP A 62 25.51 -8.15 -3.17
CA ASP A 62 24.27 -8.89 -3.43
C ASP A 62 23.04 -8.28 -2.75
N ASP A 63 23.22 -7.55 -1.63
CA ASP A 63 22.11 -6.93 -0.89
C ASP A 63 21.90 -5.48 -1.30
N LEU A 64 21.08 -5.28 -2.33
CA LEU A 64 20.82 -3.95 -2.91
C LEU A 64 19.74 -3.14 -2.16
N HIS A 65 19.13 -3.69 -1.13
CA HIS A 65 17.99 -3.08 -0.45
C HIS A 65 18.16 -2.97 1.07
N CYS A 66 17.37 -2.09 1.70
CA CYS A 66 17.23 -2.07 3.14
C CYS A 66 16.35 -3.24 3.61
N GLN A 67 16.40 -3.55 4.91
CA GLN A 67 15.65 -4.65 5.52
C GLN A 67 14.16 -4.60 5.16
N PHE A 68 13.52 -3.44 5.36
CA PHE A 68 12.11 -3.26 5.03
C PHE A 68 11.81 -3.56 3.56
N CYS A 69 12.62 -3.03 2.63
CA CYS A 69 12.42 -3.27 1.20
C CYS A 69 12.62 -4.73 0.83
N ASN A 70 13.59 -5.44 1.41
CA ASN A 70 13.78 -6.88 1.21
C ASN A 70 12.55 -7.67 1.70
N GLU A 71 12.04 -7.37 2.88
CA GLU A 71 10.85 -8.03 3.43
C GLU A 71 9.60 -7.80 2.57
N ILE A 72 9.38 -6.57 2.08
CA ILE A 72 8.28 -6.26 1.16
C ILE A 72 8.44 -7.01 -0.16
N LEU A 73 9.63 -7.03 -0.75
CA LEU A 73 9.87 -7.72 -2.03
C LEU A 73 9.67 -9.24 -1.91
N ALA A 74 10.16 -9.85 -0.83
CA ALA A 74 9.98 -11.27 -0.56
C ALA A 74 8.49 -11.65 -0.35
N ARG A 75 7.71 -10.78 0.31
CA ARG A 75 6.26 -10.95 0.46
C ARG A 75 5.53 -10.74 -0.87
N ALA A 76 5.92 -9.73 -1.65
CA ALA A 76 5.29 -9.39 -2.92
C ALA A 76 5.36 -10.55 -3.93
N GLU A 77 6.45 -11.30 -3.97
CA GLU A 77 6.60 -12.46 -4.84
C GLU A 77 5.48 -13.50 -4.61
N LYS A 78 5.17 -13.79 -3.34
CA LYS A 78 4.11 -14.74 -2.95
C LYS A 78 2.71 -14.20 -3.25
N LEU A 79 2.54 -12.87 -3.23
CA LEU A 79 1.26 -12.19 -3.42
C LEU A 79 0.98 -11.84 -4.88
N TYR A 80 1.89 -12.17 -5.80
CA TYR A 80 1.76 -11.81 -7.20
C TYR A 80 0.45 -12.30 -7.84
N GLN A 81 0.09 -13.58 -7.65
CA GLN A 81 -1.14 -14.13 -8.23
C GLN A 81 -2.40 -13.56 -7.57
N LEU A 82 -2.34 -13.28 -6.26
CA LEU A 82 -3.45 -12.67 -5.52
C LEU A 82 -3.70 -11.24 -6.02
N SER A 83 -2.63 -10.46 -6.16
CA SER A 83 -2.65 -9.11 -6.69
C SER A 83 -3.33 -9.07 -8.07
N ARG A 84 -3.01 -9.97 -8.99
CA ARG A 84 -3.64 -10.02 -10.33
C ARG A 84 -5.17 -10.19 -10.33
N ARG A 85 -5.73 -10.75 -9.26
CA ARG A 85 -7.18 -10.94 -9.10
C ARG A 85 -7.81 -9.88 -8.20
N SER A 86 -7.01 -8.92 -7.74
CA SER A 86 -7.42 -7.86 -6.85
C SER A 86 -7.86 -6.62 -7.63
N VAL A 87 -8.55 -5.74 -6.94
CA VAL A 87 -8.83 -4.37 -7.35
C VAL A 87 -8.40 -3.45 -6.23
N ILE A 88 -7.92 -2.26 -6.60
CA ILE A 88 -7.48 -1.23 -5.68
C ILE A 88 -8.49 -0.09 -5.73
N ILE A 89 -8.85 0.40 -4.54
CA ILE A 89 -9.87 1.43 -4.35
C ILE A 89 -9.23 2.54 -3.54
N TRP A 90 -9.09 3.71 -4.15
CA TRP A 90 -8.82 4.96 -3.43
C TRP A 90 -10.13 5.69 -3.23
N GLY A 91 -10.48 5.98 -1.99
CA GLY A 91 -11.73 6.64 -1.64
C GLY A 91 -11.50 7.96 -0.93
N PHE A 92 -12.21 8.99 -1.36
CA PHE A 92 -12.35 10.26 -0.64
C PHE A 92 -13.83 10.50 -0.38
N VAL A 93 -14.26 10.30 0.86
CA VAL A 93 -15.65 10.33 1.28
C VAL A 93 -15.83 11.24 2.49
N ASN A 94 -17.00 11.82 2.65
CA ASN A 94 -17.34 12.67 3.80
C ASN A 94 -17.38 11.92 5.15
N ARG A 95 -17.40 10.59 5.14
CA ARG A 95 -17.32 9.74 6.32
C ARG A 95 -16.85 8.34 5.91
N LEU A 96 -15.82 7.83 6.58
CA LEU A 96 -15.37 6.46 6.35
C LEU A 96 -16.45 5.44 6.73
N PRO A 97 -16.71 4.44 5.87
CA PRO A 97 -17.47 3.25 6.24
C PRO A 97 -16.89 2.59 7.51
N LYS A 98 -17.75 2.19 8.46
CA LYS A 98 -17.35 1.60 9.75
C LYS A 98 -16.45 0.36 9.61
N HIS A 99 -16.65 -0.45 8.57
CA HIS A 99 -15.80 -1.61 8.31
C HIS A 99 -14.36 -1.20 7.94
N LEU A 100 -14.14 0.03 7.48
CA LEU A 100 -12.82 0.60 7.19
C LEU A 100 -12.15 1.26 8.41
N THR A 101 -12.87 1.53 9.50
CA THR A 101 -12.32 2.16 10.71
C THR A 101 -11.86 1.17 11.81
N GLY A 102 -12.06 -0.14 11.63
CA GLY A 102 -11.65 -1.19 12.59
C GLY A 102 -10.18 -1.64 12.46
N LYS A 103 -9.77 -2.67 13.22
CA LYS A 103 -8.48 -3.39 13.00
C LYS A 103 -8.65 -4.48 11.94
N VAL A 104 -7.66 -4.66 11.04
CA VAL A 104 -7.75 -5.53 9.83
C VAL A 104 -8.01 -7.00 10.14
N ALA A 105 -7.67 -7.46 11.34
CA ALA A 105 -7.57 -8.88 11.61
C ALA A 105 -8.91 -9.63 11.75
N GLU A 106 -10.08 -8.98 11.93
CA GLU A 106 -11.31 -9.73 12.27
C GLU A 106 -12.60 -9.36 11.49
N ASP A 107 -12.73 -8.18 10.88
CA ASP A 107 -14.08 -7.65 10.56
C ASP A 107 -14.47 -7.48 9.08
N ASP A 108 -13.61 -7.74 8.09
CA ASP A 108 -14.02 -7.60 6.67
C ASP A 108 -13.47 -8.72 5.76
N PRO A 109 -14.29 -9.74 5.42
CA PRO A 109 -13.86 -10.87 4.60
C PRO A 109 -13.53 -10.48 3.16
N PHE A 110 -13.87 -9.25 2.73
CA PHE A 110 -13.64 -8.81 1.35
C PHE A 110 -12.26 -8.20 1.15
N LEU A 111 -11.61 -7.70 2.21
CA LEU A 111 -10.39 -6.90 2.09
C LEU A 111 -9.11 -7.74 2.28
N PHE A 112 -8.18 -7.62 1.34
CA PHE A 112 -6.82 -8.16 1.46
C PHE A 112 -5.86 -7.22 2.18
N GLY A 113 -6.19 -5.93 2.22
CA GLY A 113 -5.43 -4.90 2.90
C GLY A 113 -6.13 -3.55 2.81
N ARG A 114 -5.90 -2.70 3.80
CA ARG A 114 -6.37 -1.32 3.83
C ARG A 114 -5.34 -0.39 4.44
N TYR A 115 -5.47 0.88 4.14
CA TYR A 115 -4.76 1.98 4.75
C TYR A 115 -5.72 3.15 4.91
N VAL A 116 -5.81 3.72 6.10
CA VAL A 116 -6.61 4.92 6.38
C VAL A 116 -5.65 6.10 6.43
N HIS A 117 -5.83 7.05 5.52
CA HIS A 117 -4.95 8.22 5.43
C HIS A 117 -5.37 9.32 6.39
N ASP A 118 -6.67 9.59 6.45
CA ASP A 118 -7.31 10.57 7.34
C ASP A 118 -8.78 10.18 7.57
N GLU A 119 -9.58 11.04 8.20
CA GLU A 119 -11.00 10.81 8.51
C GLU A 119 -11.91 10.64 7.28
N ASN A 120 -11.39 10.94 6.08
CA ASN A 120 -12.15 11.00 4.82
C ASN A 120 -11.50 10.17 3.70
N LYS A 121 -10.20 9.85 3.82
CA LYS A 121 -9.41 9.19 2.77
C LYS A 121 -8.95 7.81 3.18
N PHE A 122 -9.13 6.86 2.27
CA PHE A 122 -8.66 5.50 2.47
C PHE A 122 -8.19 4.86 1.17
N LEU A 123 -7.35 3.85 1.34
CA LEU A 123 -6.94 2.90 0.33
C LEU A 123 -7.39 1.52 0.75
N ALA A 124 -8.03 0.77 -0.14
CA ALA A 124 -8.42 -0.60 0.08
C ALA A 124 -8.03 -1.49 -1.10
N VAL A 125 -7.67 -2.74 -0.81
CA VAL A 125 -7.38 -3.78 -1.79
C VAL A 125 -8.28 -4.98 -1.49
N MET A 126 -8.99 -5.47 -2.49
CA MET A 126 -9.93 -6.59 -2.35
C MET A 126 -9.93 -7.48 -3.58
N HIS A 127 -10.54 -8.66 -3.47
CA HIS A 127 -10.78 -9.50 -4.65
C HIS A 127 -11.78 -8.81 -5.59
N ARG A 128 -11.50 -8.77 -6.89
CA ARG A 128 -12.35 -8.08 -7.88
C ARG A 128 -13.79 -8.59 -7.93
N LEU A 129 -14.02 -9.87 -7.59
CA LEU A 129 -15.37 -10.46 -7.58
C LEU A 129 -16.25 -9.92 -6.44
N HIS A 130 -15.64 -9.41 -5.36
CA HIS A 130 -16.36 -8.88 -4.21
C HIS A 130 -16.71 -7.40 -4.35
N LEU A 131 -16.11 -6.69 -5.31
CA LEU A 131 -16.33 -5.24 -5.50
C LEU A 131 -17.81 -4.86 -5.59
N LYS A 132 -18.60 -5.60 -6.38
CA LYS A 132 -20.03 -5.33 -6.55
C LYS A 132 -20.79 -5.51 -5.23
N THR A 133 -20.47 -6.56 -4.48
CA THR A 133 -21.11 -6.83 -3.18
C THR A 133 -20.73 -5.75 -2.18
N TRP A 134 -19.45 -5.40 -2.10
CA TRP A 134 -18.94 -4.36 -1.21
C TRP A 134 -19.57 -2.98 -1.49
N LEU A 135 -19.69 -2.58 -2.77
CA LEU A 135 -20.38 -1.35 -3.14
C LEU A 135 -21.87 -1.36 -2.76
N LYS A 136 -22.55 -2.52 -2.89
CA LYS A 136 -23.93 -2.66 -2.44
C LYS A 136 -24.05 -2.47 -0.94
N GLU A 137 -23.14 -3.05 -0.15
CA GLU A 137 -23.15 -2.87 1.31
C GLU A 137 -22.95 -1.41 1.69
N ILE A 138 -22.03 -0.70 1.03
CA ILE A 138 -21.88 0.74 1.26
C ILE A 138 -23.19 1.48 1.00
N VAL A 139 -23.87 1.20 -0.12
CA VAL A 139 -25.14 1.85 -0.45
C VAL A 139 -26.26 1.45 0.52
N ILE A 140 -26.32 0.20 0.98
CA ILE A 140 -27.33 -0.26 1.93
C ILE A 140 -27.15 0.39 3.30
N TYR A 141 -25.91 0.43 3.81
CA TYR A 141 -25.64 0.93 5.15
C TYR A 141 -25.50 2.45 5.23
N TYR A 142 -25.02 3.09 4.17
CA TYR A 142 -24.72 4.52 4.18
C TYR A 142 -25.53 5.32 3.14
N GLY A 143 -26.20 4.67 2.20
CA GLY A 143 -27.20 5.28 1.30
C GLY A 143 -26.75 6.61 0.69
N SER A 144 -27.63 7.61 0.79
CA SER A 144 -27.38 8.99 0.36
C SER A 144 -26.52 9.80 1.33
N GLN A 145 -26.12 9.23 2.47
CA GLN A 145 -25.31 9.91 3.48
C GLN A 145 -23.82 9.89 3.12
N ILE A 146 -23.36 8.90 2.35
CA ILE A 146 -21.98 8.88 1.85
C ILE A 146 -21.89 9.71 0.57
N LYS A 147 -21.05 10.73 0.60
CA LYS A 147 -20.76 11.61 -0.53
C LYS A 147 -19.26 11.63 -0.75
N GLY A 148 -18.84 11.56 -2.00
CA GLY A 148 -17.43 11.56 -2.32
C GLY A 148 -17.12 10.90 -3.65
N LEU A 149 -15.85 10.52 -3.80
CA LEU A 149 -15.30 9.89 -4.99
C LEU A 149 -14.64 8.57 -4.60
N LEU A 150 -14.96 7.51 -5.36
CA LEU A 150 -14.22 6.27 -5.35
C LEU A 150 -13.50 6.11 -6.69
N GLN A 151 -12.18 6.09 -6.66
CA GLN A 151 -11.34 5.78 -7.80
C GLN A 151 -10.94 4.31 -7.70
N ILE A 152 -11.40 3.51 -8.65
CA ILE A 152 -11.20 2.07 -8.69
C ILE A 152 -10.28 1.75 -9.87
N PHE A 153 -9.17 1.09 -9.62
CA PHE A 153 -8.19 0.76 -10.66
C PHE A 153 -7.58 -0.63 -10.46
N PRO A 154 -7.17 -1.29 -11.56
CA PRO A 154 -6.50 -2.57 -11.47
C PRO A 154 -5.07 -2.40 -10.94
N PRO A 155 -4.52 -3.43 -10.29
CA PRO A 155 -3.11 -3.45 -9.91
C PRO A 155 -2.22 -3.52 -11.15
N ILE A 156 -1.13 -2.75 -11.14
CA ILE A 156 -0.04 -2.89 -12.09
C ILE A 156 0.71 -4.18 -11.76
N VAL A 157 0.76 -5.07 -12.74
CA VAL A 157 1.34 -6.40 -12.59
C VAL A 157 2.83 -6.41 -12.94
N TYR A 158 3.28 -5.50 -13.81
CA TYR A 158 4.67 -5.42 -14.28
C TYR A 158 5.17 -3.98 -14.29
N LYS A 159 6.47 -3.78 -14.06
CA LYS A 159 7.14 -2.48 -14.18
C LYS A 159 7.01 -1.96 -15.61
N ARG A 160 6.03 -1.08 -15.84
CA ARG A 160 5.91 -0.25 -17.05
C ARG A 160 6.51 1.13 -16.74
N LYS A 161 6.39 2.07 -17.68
CA LYS A 161 6.70 3.50 -17.43
C LYS A 161 5.88 4.14 -16.29
N LEU A 162 4.85 3.45 -15.79
CA LEU A 162 3.98 3.88 -14.70
C LEU A 162 4.08 2.84 -13.58
N SER A 163 4.34 3.29 -12.35
CA SER A 163 4.35 2.50 -11.12
C SER A 163 3.01 2.56 -10.39
N MET A 164 2.76 1.65 -9.45
CA MET A 164 1.60 1.78 -8.56
C MET A 164 1.66 3.06 -7.73
N GLY A 165 2.86 3.45 -7.30
CA GLY A 165 3.11 4.73 -6.65
C GLY A 165 2.62 5.92 -7.46
N ASP A 166 2.88 5.94 -8.78
CA ASP A 166 2.43 7.01 -9.67
C ASP A 166 0.90 7.07 -9.76
N ILE A 167 0.23 5.92 -9.83
CA ILE A 167 -1.24 5.87 -9.83
C ILE A 167 -1.78 6.41 -8.50
N LEU A 168 -1.20 6.00 -7.36
CA LEU A 168 -1.62 6.46 -6.05
C LEU A 168 -1.40 7.95 -5.85
N CYS A 169 -0.28 8.50 -6.33
CA CYS A 169 -0.02 9.93 -6.28
C CYS A 169 -1.07 10.71 -7.10
N ARG A 170 -1.44 10.22 -8.28
CA ARG A 170 -2.51 10.84 -9.09
C ARG A 170 -3.86 10.72 -8.41
N ALA A 171 -4.17 9.56 -7.84
CA ALA A 171 -5.42 9.32 -7.14
C ALA A 171 -5.56 10.20 -5.88
N ALA A 172 -4.48 10.40 -5.14
CA ALA A 172 -4.49 11.23 -3.94
C ALA A 172 -4.54 12.74 -4.21
N TYR A 173 -4.12 13.18 -5.39
CA TYR A 173 -4.13 14.58 -5.80
C TYR A 173 -5.48 15.05 -6.39
N HIS A 174 -6.30 14.12 -6.88
CA HIS A 174 -7.58 14.37 -7.55
C HIS A 174 -8.77 13.87 -6.74
#